data_AF-A0AAW8BU91-F1
#
_entry.id   AF-A0AAW8BU91-F1
#
_cell.length_a   1.000
_cell.length_b   1.000
_cell.length_c   1.000
_cell.angle_alpha   90.00
_cell.angle_beta   90.00
_cell.angle_gamma   90.00
#
_symmetry.space_group_name_H-M   'P 1'
#
loop_
_entity.id
_entity.type
_entity.pdbx_description
1 polymer ?
#
loop_
_entity_poly.entity_id
_entity_poly.type
_entity_poly.pdbx_seq_one_letter_code
_entity_poly.pdbx_strand_id
1 'polypeptide(L)'
;MKEVGKHAVVLGAGMAGLVAAGVLSEFYDSVTVVERDTLPDRSAHRRGIPQGHHVHILLSRGIRVLSELFPGLPNELASAGAAVVDDGDLSRVYVRNGPYELKRSGTLADPAALAVYLASRPFLEFHVRRRVAALINVRFLDGHDVAEPIAEDDAIIGVRVVNRDNGVVTAVNADLVVDSVYAITEPTKDSVKGVTRLETTVQKVKLRPNPRLELAKIIISRRQNKGEHIDRERELREAYGDLVTRTVIPDLGARQDAHSAEVPMHKFKGGRALSLQVAYDDLLDELGITIGANA
;
A
#
# COMPACT_ATOMS: atom_id res chain seq x y z
N MET A 1 9.53 16.90 -12.07
CA MET A 1 10.16 16.41 -10.83
C MET A 1 11.58 15.99 -11.14
N LYS A 2 12.47 15.95 -10.15
CA LYS A 2 13.86 15.53 -10.35
C LYS A 2 13.88 14.01 -10.52
N GLU A 3 14.48 13.56 -11.61
CA GLU A 3 14.70 12.15 -11.90
C GLU A 3 15.56 11.51 -10.80
N VAL A 4 15.13 10.36 -10.28
CA VAL A 4 15.75 9.65 -9.16
C VAL A 4 16.71 8.56 -9.64
N GLY A 5 16.46 7.99 -10.83
CA GLY A 5 17.29 6.96 -11.46
C GLY A 5 16.80 6.62 -12.86
N LYS A 6 17.51 5.75 -13.59
CA LYS A 6 17.21 5.46 -15.01
C LYS A 6 16.15 4.37 -15.17
N HIS A 7 16.16 3.35 -14.31
CA HIS A 7 15.26 2.21 -14.48
C HIS A 7 14.81 1.60 -13.16
N ALA A 8 13.49 1.44 -13.00
CA ALA A 8 12.91 0.72 -11.87
C ALA A 8 12.22 -0.57 -12.34
N VAL A 9 12.33 -1.62 -11.53
CA VAL A 9 11.63 -2.89 -11.77
C VAL A 9 10.62 -3.15 -10.65
N VAL A 10 9.38 -3.44 -11.04
CA VAL A 10 8.29 -3.79 -10.13
C VAL A 10 7.94 -5.27 -10.32
N LEU A 11 7.97 -6.03 -9.23
CA LEU A 11 7.68 -7.46 -9.24
C LEU A 11 6.19 -7.69 -8.91
N GLY A 12 5.39 -7.99 -9.93
CA GLY A 12 3.97 -8.28 -9.86
C GLY A 12 3.09 -7.17 -10.44
N ALA A 13 2.12 -7.54 -11.28
CA ALA A 13 1.15 -6.63 -11.89
C ALA A 13 -0.20 -6.62 -11.17
N GLY A 14 -0.19 -6.83 -9.85
CA GLY A 14 -1.38 -6.61 -8.99
C GLY A 14 -1.54 -5.13 -8.62
N MET A 15 -2.66 -4.73 -8.00
CA MET A 15 -2.88 -3.30 -7.66
C MET A 15 -1.73 -2.60 -6.94
N ALA A 16 -1.04 -3.27 -6.00
CA ALA A 16 0.11 -2.66 -5.32
C ALA A 16 1.25 -2.36 -6.31
N GLY A 17 1.59 -3.32 -7.18
CA GLY A 17 2.59 -3.14 -8.21
C GLY A 17 2.17 -2.14 -9.29
N LEU A 18 0.90 -2.11 -9.68
CA LEU A 18 0.39 -1.14 -10.66
C LEU A 18 0.41 0.29 -10.13
N VAL A 19 0.00 0.50 -8.87
CA VAL A 19 0.09 1.80 -8.21
C VAL A 19 1.55 2.21 -8.04
N ALA A 20 2.42 1.29 -7.61
CA ALA A 20 3.86 1.55 -7.51
C ALA A 20 4.47 1.93 -8.86
N ALA A 21 4.16 1.21 -9.93
CA ALA A 21 4.64 1.51 -11.28
C ALA A 21 4.15 2.87 -11.78
N GLY A 22 2.88 3.22 -11.53
CA GLY A 22 2.33 4.54 -11.84
C GLY A 22 3.11 5.66 -11.15
N VAL A 23 3.36 5.53 -9.85
CA VAL A 23 4.15 6.53 -9.09
C VAL A 23 5.59 6.57 -9.59
N LEU A 24 6.27 5.42 -9.71
CA LEU A 24 7.66 5.34 -10.15
C LEU A 24 7.87 5.93 -11.55
N SER A 25 6.87 5.87 -12.42
CA SER A 25 6.94 6.45 -13.76
C SER A 25 7.16 7.97 -13.78
N GLU A 26 6.87 8.67 -12.68
CA GLU A 26 7.12 10.11 -12.55
C GLU A 26 8.56 10.45 -12.16
N PHE A 27 9.32 9.45 -11.69
CA PHE A 27 10.66 9.64 -11.12
C PHE A 27 11.77 8.89 -11.87
N TYR A 28 11.42 7.94 -12.73
CA TYR A 28 12.38 7.10 -13.47
C TYR A 28 12.17 7.21 -14.99
N ASP A 29 13.27 7.22 -15.74
CA ASP A 29 13.26 7.20 -17.20
C ASP A 29 12.50 6.00 -17.77
N SER A 30 12.52 4.87 -17.06
CA SER A 30 11.81 3.66 -17.46
C SER A 30 11.38 2.81 -16.27
N VAL A 31 10.25 2.12 -16.40
CA VAL A 31 9.73 1.17 -15.42
C VAL A 31 9.36 -0.14 -16.10
N THR A 32 9.80 -1.27 -15.55
CA THR A 32 9.40 -2.61 -16.02
C THR A 32 8.62 -3.34 -14.95
N VAL A 33 7.39 -3.74 -15.27
CA VAL A 33 6.54 -4.55 -14.40
C VAL A 33 6.65 -6.00 -14.84
N VAL A 34 7.24 -6.85 -14.00
CA VAL A 34 7.40 -8.29 -14.27
C VAL A 34 6.24 -9.05 -13.63
N GLU A 35 5.55 -9.91 -14.38
CA GLU A 35 4.42 -10.67 -13.88
C GLU A 35 4.47 -12.12 -14.39
N ARG A 36 4.12 -13.05 -13.50
CA ARG A 36 4.19 -14.48 -13.79
C ARG A 36 3.04 -14.98 -14.65
N ASP A 37 1.85 -14.39 -14.51
CA ASP A 37 0.70 -14.74 -15.33
C ASP A 37 0.76 -13.96 -16.65
N THR A 38 0.28 -14.54 -17.75
CA THR A 38 -0.02 -13.76 -18.96
C THR A 38 -1.14 -12.78 -18.65
N LEU A 39 -0.98 -11.52 -19.06
CA LEU A 39 -1.92 -10.44 -18.77
C LEU A 39 -2.97 -10.36 -19.89
N PRO A 40 -4.23 -10.75 -19.63
CA PRO A 40 -5.26 -10.79 -20.67
C PRO A 40 -5.69 -9.38 -21.08
N ASP A 41 -5.98 -9.12 -22.35
CA ASP A 41 -6.49 -7.83 -22.84
C ASP A 41 -7.93 -7.49 -22.39
N ARG A 42 -8.48 -8.26 -21.45
CA ARG A 42 -9.79 -8.08 -20.84
C ARG A 42 -9.74 -8.29 -19.34
N SER A 43 -10.74 -7.79 -18.63
CA SER A 43 -10.97 -8.17 -17.23
C SER A 43 -11.21 -9.69 -17.14
N ALA A 44 -10.25 -10.43 -16.60
CA ALA A 44 -10.35 -11.86 -16.40
C ALA A 44 -9.61 -12.30 -15.14
N HIS A 45 -10.07 -13.39 -14.55
CA HIS A 45 -9.41 -14.02 -13.42
C HIS A 45 -8.05 -14.56 -13.82
N ARG A 46 -7.09 -14.44 -12.91
CA ARG A 46 -5.74 -14.98 -13.06
C ARG A 46 -5.30 -15.67 -11.78
N ARG A 47 -4.46 -16.70 -11.92
CA ARG A 47 -4.04 -17.58 -10.82
C ARG A 47 -3.34 -16.80 -9.70
N GLY A 48 -2.59 -15.75 -10.04
CA GLY A 48 -1.91 -14.87 -9.09
C GLY A 48 -2.84 -14.04 -8.20
N ILE A 49 -4.16 -14.07 -8.41
CA ILE A 49 -5.15 -13.31 -7.60
C ILE A 49 -6.27 -14.23 -7.11
N PRO A 50 -6.02 -15.03 -6.06
CA PRO A 50 -7.03 -15.93 -5.50
C PRO A 50 -8.29 -15.21 -5.00
N GLN A 51 -8.15 -13.96 -4.54
CA GLN A 51 -9.25 -13.11 -4.07
C GLN A 51 -10.07 -12.46 -5.21
N GLY A 52 -9.78 -12.80 -6.47
CA GLY A 52 -10.39 -12.17 -7.65
C GLY A 52 -11.91 -12.35 -7.75
N HIS A 53 -12.46 -13.38 -7.09
CA HIS A 53 -13.89 -13.72 -7.14
C HIS A 53 -14.76 -12.96 -6.15
N HIS A 54 -14.18 -12.18 -5.24
CA HIS A 54 -14.95 -11.42 -4.24
C HIS A 54 -15.28 -10.01 -4.75
N VAL A 55 -16.44 -9.50 -4.32
CA VAL A 55 -16.79 -8.09 -4.49
C VAL A 55 -15.70 -7.24 -3.83
N HIS A 56 -15.18 -6.26 -4.57
CA HIS A 56 -14.24 -5.30 -4.04
C HIS A 56 -14.94 -3.98 -3.86
N ILE A 57 -15.13 -3.60 -2.60
CA ILE A 57 -15.68 -2.30 -2.23
C ILE A 57 -14.51 -1.33 -2.18
N LEU A 58 -14.41 -0.45 -3.18
CA LEU A 58 -13.44 0.64 -3.14
C LEU A 58 -14.05 1.81 -2.36
N LEU A 59 -13.54 2.03 -1.15
CA LEU A 59 -13.99 3.09 -0.25
C LEU A 59 -13.61 4.49 -0.80
N SER A 60 -14.34 5.52 -0.35
CA SER A 60 -14.22 6.91 -0.81
C SER A 60 -12.78 7.43 -0.85
N ARG A 61 -11.97 7.16 0.18
CA ARG A 61 -10.55 7.57 0.16
C ARG A 61 -9.73 6.82 -0.89
N GLY A 62 -9.99 5.54 -1.09
CA GLY A 62 -9.29 4.73 -2.08
C GLY A 62 -9.56 5.21 -3.52
N ILE A 63 -10.83 5.50 -3.85
CA ILE A 63 -11.17 6.04 -5.17
C ILE A 63 -10.60 7.45 -5.38
N ARG A 64 -10.56 8.30 -4.35
CA ARG A 64 -9.95 9.64 -4.43
C ARG A 64 -8.45 9.56 -4.74
N VAL A 65 -7.70 8.77 -3.97
CA VAL A 65 -6.26 8.58 -4.22
C VAL A 65 -6.00 8.00 -5.61
N LEU A 66 -6.79 7.01 -6.03
CA LEU A 66 -6.67 6.46 -7.38
C LEU A 66 -7.05 7.47 -8.47
N SER A 67 -7.98 8.40 -8.20
CA SER A 67 -8.33 9.48 -9.12
C SER A 67 -7.24 10.53 -9.24
N GLU A 68 -6.48 10.79 -8.17
CA GLU A 68 -5.31 11.68 -8.18
C GLU A 68 -4.18 11.05 -8.99
N LEU A 69 -3.88 9.76 -8.75
CA LEU A 69 -2.82 9.02 -9.45
C LEU A 69 -3.17 8.70 -10.90
N PHE A 70 -4.45 8.47 -11.19
CA PHE A 70 -4.94 8.06 -12.51
C PHE A 70 -6.15 8.92 -12.93
N PRO A 71 -5.93 10.18 -13.36
CA PRO A 71 -7.01 11.11 -13.67
C PRO A 71 -8.05 10.56 -14.65
N GLY A 72 -9.32 10.59 -14.25
CA GLY A 72 -10.46 10.10 -15.05
C GLY A 72 -10.80 8.61 -14.86
N LEU A 73 -10.03 7.87 -14.04
CA LEU A 73 -10.32 6.47 -13.72
C LEU A 73 -11.73 6.25 -13.15
N PRO A 74 -12.26 7.07 -12.21
CA PRO A 74 -13.61 6.84 -11.68
C PRO A 74 -14.69 6.84 -12.77
N ASN A 75 -14.68 7.84 -13.66
CA ASN A 75 -15.62 7.95 -14.77
C ASN A 75 -15.52 6.78 -15.74
N GLU A 76 -14.30 6.30 -15.98
CA GLU A 76 -14.05 5.12 -16.80
C GLU A 76 -14.62 3.85 -16.17
N LEU A 77 -14.41 3.64 -14.86
CA LEU A 77 -14.96 2.50 -14.13
C LEU A 77 -16.50 2.51 -14.19
N ALA A 78 -17.11 3.67 -13.96
CA ALA A 78 -18.56 3.85 -14.05
C ALA A 78 -19.09 3.51 -15.46
N SER A 79 -18.45 4.08 -16.49
CA SER A 79 -18.84 3.86 -17.89
C SER A 79 -18.64 2.42 -18.36
N ALA A 80 -17.67 1.73 -17.78
CA ALA A 80 -17.37 0.33 -18.08
C ALA A 80 -18.24 -0.68 -17.28
N GLY A 81 -19.13 -0.20 -16.40
CA GLY A 81 -20.14 -1.02 -15.73
C GLY A 81 -19.91 -1.27 -14.24
N ALA A 82 -19.02 -0.52 -13.57
CA ALA A 82 -19.00 -0.51 -12.10
C ALA A 82 -20.32 0.03 -11.56
N ALA A 83 -20.86 -0.61 -10.52
CA ALA A 83 -22.00 -0.05 -9.80
C ALA A 83 -21.51 1.07 -8.87
N VAL A 84 -21.97 2.29 -9.11
CA VAL A 84 -21.53 3.49 -8.39
C VAL A 84 -22.65 4.01 -7.51
N VAL A 85 -22.31 4.29 -6.26
CA VAL A 85 -23.16 5.02 -5.30
C VAL A 85 -22.38 6.26 -4.89
N ASP A 86 -22.68 7.40 -5.49
CA ASP A 86 -22.00 8.69 -5.29
C ASP A 86 -22.96 9.88 -5.18
N ASP A 87 -24.27 9.60 -5.11
CA ASP A 87 -25.34 10.61 -5.00
C ASP A 87 -25.61 11.04 -3.55
N GLY A 88 -24.94 10.41 -2.58
CA GLY A 88 -25.07 10.70 -1.16
C GLY A 88 -26.41 10.23 -0.55
N ASP A 89 -27.24 9.48 -1.30
CA ASP A 89 -28.53 8.98 -0.81
C ASP A 89 -28.32 7.85 0.22
N LEU A 90 -28.66 8.15 1.47
CA LEU A 90 -28.51 7.22 2.58
C LEU A 90 -29.47 6.02 2.49
N SER A 91 -30.50 6.08 1.65
CA SER A 91 -31.42 4.95 1.44
C SER A 91 -30.76 3.76 0.74
N ARG A 92 -29.64 3.99 0.03
CA ARG A 92 -28.89 2.97 -0.72
C ARG A 92 -27.99 2.09 0.14
N VAL A 93 -27.77 2.46 1.40
CA VAL A 93 -26.85 1.78 2.32
C VAL A 93 -27.60 1.25 3.53
N TYR A 94 -27.43 -0.03 3.82
CA TYR A 94 -27.93 -0.65 5.05
C TYR A 94 -26.75 -1.11 5.91
N VAL A 95 -26.60 -0.51 7.09
CA VAL A 95 -25.61 -0.91 8.10
C VAL A 95 -26.30 -0.99 9.45
N ARG A 96 -26.19 -2.13 10.12
CA ARG A 96 -26.66 -2.33 11.50
C ARG A 96 -25.59 -3.01 12.33
N ASN A 97 -25.17 -2.34 13.41
CA ASN A 97 -24.22 -2.85 14.38
C ASN A 97 -24.93 -3.04 15.72
N GLY A 98 -25.38 -4.27 16.00
CA GLY A 98 -26.21 -4.57 17.17
C GLY A 98 -27.53 -3.77 17.14
N PRO A 99 -27.86 -2.98 18.17
CA PRO A 99 -29.09 -2.18 18.19
C PRO A 99 -28.99 -0.88 17.37
N TYR A 100 -27.80 -0.52 16.89
CA TYR A 100 -27.57 0.73 16.18
C TYR A 100 -27.71 0.51 14.67
N GLU A 101 -28.68 1.18 14.05
CA GLU A 101 -28.89 1.17 12.60
C GLU A 101 -28.56 2.54 12.00
N LEU A 102 -27.86 2.54 10.87
CA LEU A 102 -27.59 3.75 10.12
C LEU A 102 -28.90 4.36 9.62
N LYS A 103 -29.02 5.69 9.69
CA LYS A 103 -30.16 6.42 9.12
C LYS A 103 -30.28 6.10 7.63
N ARG A 104 -31.44 5.60 7.19
CA ARG A 104 -31.70 5.23 5.78
C ARG A 104 -32.48 6.27 4.98
N SER A 105 -32.39 7.53 5.38
CA SER A 105 -33.14 8.62 4.75
C SER A 105 -32.35 9.93 4.74
N GLY A 106 -32.60 10.71 3.69
CA GLY A 106 -31.89 11.96 3.43
C GLY A 106 -30.61 11.76 2.63
N THR A 107 -29.98 12.88 2.32
CA THR A 107 -28.77 12.95 1.50
C THR A 107 -27.63 13.52 2.33
N LEU A 108 -26.42 13.04 2.10
CA LEU A 108 -25.22 13.64 2.67
C LEU A 108 -25.00 15.06 2.13
N ALA A 109 -24.47 15.95 2.97
CA ALA A 109 -24.09 17.30 2.55
C ALA A 109 -22.94 17.28 1.53
N ASP A 110 -22.03 16.32 1.66
CA ASP A 110 -21.03 15.97 0.66
C ASP A 110 -21.30 14.54 0.14
N PRO A 111 -21.89 14.39 -1.06
CA PRO A 111 -22.10 13.08 -1.69
C PRO A 111 -20.80 12.27 -1.87
N ALA A 112 -19.66 12.93 -2.08
CA ALA A 112 -18.38 12.26 -2.31
C ALA A 112 -17.83 11.59 -1.04
N ALA A 113 -18.27 11.99 0.15
CA ALA A 113 -17.80 11.43 1.43
C ALA A 113 -18.12 9.92 1.57
N LEU A 114 -19.21 9.47 0.95
CA LEU A 114 -19.64 8.07 0.92
C LEU A 114 -19.71 7.52 -0.51
N ALA A 115 -18.91 8.07 -1.43
CA ALA A 115 -18.79 7.51 -2.76
C ALA A 115 -18.23 6.08 -2.69
N VAL A 116 -18.97 5.11 -3.23
CA VAL A 116 -18.59 3.70 -3.29
C VAL A 116 -18.63 3.21 -4.72
N TYR A 117 -17.53 2.59 -5.14
CA TYR A 117 -17.42 1.92 -6.43
C TYR A 117 -17.38 0.41 -6.18
N LEU A 118 -18.39 -0.28 -6.67
CA LEU A 118 -18.55 -1.72 -6.54
C LEU A 118 -18.10 -2.38 -7.85
N ALA A 119 -16.97 -3.10 -7.78
CA ALA A 119 -16.42 -3.82 -8.90
C ALA A 119 -15.76 -5.13 -8.45
N SER A 120 -15.57 -6.06 -9.38
CA SER A 120 -14.67 -7.18 -9.12
C SER A 120 -13.23 -6.70 -9.11
N ARG A 121 -12.35 -7.41 -8.39
CA ARG A 121 -10.93 -7.09 -8.38
C ARG A 121 -10.27 -7.16 -9.77
N PRO A 122 -10.54 -8.18 -10.62
CA PRO A 122 -10.04 -8.21 -12.00
C PRO A 122 -10.49 -7.01 -12.84
N PHE A 123 -11.70 -6.51 -12.62
CA PHE A 123 -12.21 -5.33 -13.32
C PHE A 123 -11.40 -4.09 -12.94
N LEU A 124 -11.27 -3.81 -11.64
CA LEU A 124 -10.49 -2.66 -11.17
C LEU A 124 -9.02 -2.75 -11.63
N GLU A 125 -8.40 -3.91 -11.47
CA GLU A 125 -7.01 -4.14 -11.88
C GLU A 125 -6.82 -3.94 -13.39
N PHE A 126 -7.75 -4.44 -14.21
CA PHE A 126 -7.70 -4.26 -15.66
C PHE A 126 -7.68 -2.79 -16.06
N HIS A 127 -8.58 -1.98 -15.49
CA HIS A 127 -8.67 -0.55 -15.81
C HIS A 127 -7.46 0.24 -15.33
N VAL A 128 -6.95 -0.05 -14.13
CA VAL A 128 -5.71 0.55 -13.63
C VAL A 128 -4.53 0.13 -14.49
N ARG A 129 -4.40 -1.16 -14.82
CA ARG A 129 -3.32 -1.67 -15.67
C ARG A 129 -3.33 -1.05 -17.05
N ARG A 130 -4.50 -0.87 -17.67
CA ARG A 130 -4.62 -0.24 -18.99
C ARG A 130 -4.06 1.18 -18.98
N ARG A 131 -4.30 1.93 -17.90
CA ARG A 131 -3.75 3.29 -17.74
C ARG A 131 -2.25 3.27 -17.50
N VAL A 132 -1.77 2.38 -16.64
CA VAL A 132 -0.33 2.20 -16.39
C VAL A 132 0.39 1.78 -17.68
N ALA A 133 -0.19 0.91 -18.49
CA ALA A 133 0.37 0.48 -19.78
C ALA A 133 0.35 1.56 -20.86
N ALA A 134 -0.47 2.60 -20.70
CA ALA A 134 -0.48 3.76 -21.59
C ALA A 134 0.60 4.79 -21.26
N LEU A 135 1.32 4.63 -20.14
CA LEU A 135 2.44 5.49 -19.78
C LEU A 135 3.66 5.14 -20.66
N ILE A 136 4.23 6.15 -21.31
CA ILE A 136 5.25 5.98 -22.36
C ILE A 136 6.51 5.25 -21.89
N ASN A 137 6.85 5.40 -20.61
CA ASN A 137 8.03 4.84 -19.98
C ASN A 137 7.77 3.54 -19.20
N VAL A 138 6.54 3.01 -19.21
CA VAL A 138 6.20 1.77 -18.51
C VAL A 138 6.09 0.60 -19.50
N ARG A 139 6.73 -0.51 -19.18
CA ARG A 139 6.67 -1.76 -19.96
C ARG A 139 6.25 -2.92 -19.08
N PHE A 140 5.41 -3.80 -19.62
CA PHE A 140 5.02 -5.04 -18.97
C PHE A 140 5.80 -6.21 -19.55
N LEU A 141 6.29 -7.07 -18.66
CA LEU A 141 6.93 -8.33 -18.98
C LEU A 141 6.14 -9.44 -18.29
N ASP A 142 5.04 -9.87 -18.92
CA ASP A 142 4.13 -10.90 -18.42
C ASP A 142 4.55 -12.30 -18.85
N GLY A 143 3.99 -13.34 -18.22
CA GLY A 143 4.43 -14.72 -18.46
C GLY A 143 5.89 -14.99 -18.06
N HIS A 144 6.46 -14.17 -17.17
CA HIS A 144 7.83 -14.32 -16.67
C HIS A 144 7.83 -14.55 -15.16
N ASP A 145 8.40 -15.68 -14.72
CA ASP A 145 8.67 -15.87 -13.29
C ASP A 145 9.91 -15.05 -12.90
N VAL A 146 9.87 -14.44 -11.72
CA VAL A 146 11.05 -13.87 -11.09
C VAL A 146 11.85 -15.01 -10.46
N ALA A 147 13.08 -15.24 -10.92
CA ALA A 147 13.94 -16.30 -10.39
C ALA A 147 14.74 -15.83 -9.18
N GLU A 148 15.60 -14.82 -9.39
CA GLU A 148 16.48 -14.24 -8.38
C GLU A 148 16.90 -12.84 -8.84
N PRO A 149 17.07 -11.85 -7.96
CA PRO A 149 17.75 -10.63 -8.31
C PRO A 149 19.21 -10.87 -8.64
N ILE A 150 19.76 -9.90 -9.33
CA ILE A 150 21.16 -9.84 -9.72
C ILE A 150 21.83 -8.93 -8.70
N ALA A 151 22.77 -9.50 -7.96
CA ALA A 151 23.62 -8.74 -7.05
C ALA A 151 24.99 -8.54 -7.69
N GLU A 152 25.51 -7.32 -7.59
CA GLU A 152 26.90 -6.98 -7.84
C GLU A 152 27.43 -6.30 -6.58
N ASP A 153 28.54 -6.81 -6.05
CA ASP A 153 29.02 -6.50 -4.70
C ASP A 153 27.90 -6.68 -3.65
N ASP A 154 27.63 -5.63 -2.87
CA ASP A 154 26.57 -5.58 -1.85
C ASP A 154 25.29 -4.91 -2.38
N ALA A 155 25.11 -4.74 -3.69
CA ALA A 155 23.95 -4.05 -4.25
C ALA A 155 23.13 -4.94 -5.19
N ILE A 156 21.81 -4.82 -5.11
CA ILE A 156 20.93 -5.36 -6.14
C ILE A 156 20.93 -4.40 -7.33
N ILE A 157 21.28 -4.92 -8.49
CA ILE A 157 21.40 -4.15 -9.74
C ILE A 157 20.38 -4.59 -10.78
N GLY A 158 19.47 -5.50 -10.42
CA GLY A 158 18.48 -6.05 -11.34
C GLY A 158 17.86 -7.36 -10.89
N VAL A 159 17.23 -8.04 -11.84
CA VAL A 159 16.56 -9.31 -11.63
C VAL A 159 16.65 -10.25 -12.83
N ARG A 160 16.93 -11.53 -12.54
CA ARG A 160 16.80 -12.63 -13.48
C ARG A 160 15.33 -13.04 -13.55
N VAL A 161 14.81 -13.03 -14.76
CA VAL A 161 13.45 -13.45 -15.07
C VAL A 161 13.50 -14.65 -16.00
N VAL A 162 12.54 -15.55 -15.85
CA VAL A 162 12.45 -16.79 -16.62
C VAL A 162 11.17 -16.73 -17.42
N ASN A 163 11.31 -16.72 -18.74
CA ASN A 163 10.17 -16.84 -19.64
C ASN A 163 9.52 -18.22 -19.45
N ARG A 164 8.22 -18.25 -19.14
CA ARG A 164 7.52 -19.49 -18.80
C ARG A 164 7.25 -20.41 -19.98
N ASP A 165 7.27 -19.88 -21.20
CA ASP A 165 6.95 -20.65 -22.41
C ASP A 165 8.18 -21.43 -22.92
N ASN A 166 9.38 -20.84 -22.81
CA ASN A 166 10.61 -21.43 -23.36
C ASN A 166 11.74 -21.63 -22.34
N GLY A 167 11.55 -21.20 -21.09
CA GLY A 167 12.54 -21.32 -20.02
C GLY A 167 13.76 -20.40 -20.15
N VAL A 168 13.77 -19.49 -21.13
CA VAL A 168 14.89 -18.57 -21.35
C VAL A 168 15.02 -17.63 -20.16
N VAL A 169 16.24 -17.57 -19.63
CA VAL A 169 16.60 -16.69 -18.51
C VAL A 169 17.18 -15.40 -19.07
N THR A 170 16.60 -14.26 -18.71
CA THR A 170 17.11 -12.92 -19.07
C THR A 170 17.36 -12.08 -17.84
N ALA A 171 18.35 -11.18 -17.93
CA ALA A 171 18.63 -10.18 -16.92
C ALA A 171 17.84 -8.89 -17.24
N VAL A 172 17.18 -8.33 -16.23
CA VAL A 172 16.53 -7.02 -16.27
C VAL A 172 17.23 -6.16 -15.22
N ASN A 173 18.04 -5.19 -15.64
CA ASN A 173 18.71 -4.30 -14.70
C ASN A 173 17.68 -3.46 -13.91
N ALA A 174 18.07 -2.89 -12.78
CA ALA A 174 17.23 -2.01 -11.97
C ALA A 174 18.12 -1.14 -11.08
N ASP A 175 17.80 0.15 -10.98
CA ASP A 175 18.49 1.10 -10.09
C ASP A 175 17.78 1.23 -8.73
N LEU A 176 16.52 0.77 -8.63
CA LEU A 176 15.73 0.84 -7.42
C LEU A 176 15.80 -0.47 -6.62
N VAL A 177 16.26 -0.36 -5.38
CA VAL A 177 16.24 -1.43 -4.38
C VAL A 177 15.61 -0.90 -3.10
N VAL A 178 14.70 -1.67 -2.50
CA VAL A 178 14.21 -1.39 -1.15
C VAL A 178 15.04 -2.20 -0.17
N ASP A 179 15.87 -1.51 0.62
CA ASP A 179 16.81 -2.12 1.58
C ASP A 179 16.33 -1.99 3.04
N SER A 180 15.18 -1.37 3.28
CA SER A 180 14.66 -1.19 4.64
C SER A 180 13.15 -1.39 4.71
N VAL A 181 12.73 -2.17 5.71
CA VAL A 181 11.32 -2.45 6.01
C VAL A 181 11.00 -1.91 7.40
N TYR A 182 9.90 -1.16 7.50
CA TYR A 182 9.33 -0.75 8.78
C TYR A 182 8.08 -1.59 9.06
N ALA A 183 8.04 -2.24 10.22
CA ALA A 183 6.87 -3.00 10.65
C ALA A 183 5.94 -2.12 11.49
N ILE A 184 4.76 -1.78 10.99
CA ILE A 184 3.77 -1.02 11.77
C ILE A 184 2.76 -2.01 12.35
N THR A 185 2.59 -2.02 13.68
CA THR A 185 1.67 -2.94 14.35
C THR A 185 0.85 -2.26 15.43
N GLU A 186 -0.42 -2.65 15.54
CA GLU A 186 -1.23 -2.38 16.73
C GLU A 186 -0.90 -3.43 17.81
N PRO A 187 -0.78 -3.07 19.09
CA PRO A 187 -0.43 -4.02 20.15
C PRO A 187 -1.66 -4.85 20.56
N THR A 188 -2.03 -5.79 19.70
CA THR A 188 -3.15 -6.73 19.87
C THR A 188 -2.64 -8.17 19.90
N LYS A 189 -3.50 -9.15 20.22
CA LYS A 189 -3.13 -10.58 20.31
C LYS A 189 -2.23 -11.11 19.18
N ASP A 190 -2.39 -10.64 17.94
CA ASP A 190 -1.64 -11.16 16.79
C ASP A 190 -0.38 -10.35 16.44
N SER A 191 -0.07 -9.29 17.19
CA SER A 191 1.02 -8.36 16.88
C SER A 191 2.38 -9.05 16.76
N VAL A 192 2.77 -9.79 17.80
CA VAL A 192 4.07 -10.51 17.86
C VAL A 192 4.18 -11.48 16.69
N LYS A 193 3.15 -12.31 16.47
CA LYS A 193 3.12 -13.29 15.39
C LYS A 193 3.18 -12.65 14.00
N GLY A 194 2.53 -11.50 13.83
CA GLY A 194 2.57 -10.71 12.60
C GLY A 194 3.99 -10.22 12.32
N VAL A 195 4.63 -9.62 13.32
CA VAL A 195 6.03 -9.16 13.22
C VAL A 195 6.99 -10.32 12.97
N THR A 196 6.84 -11.45 13.65
CA THR A 196 7.72 -12.64 13.45
C THR A 196 7.65 -13.15 12.01
N ARG A 197 6.45 -13.18 11.41
CA ARG A 197 6.29 -13.60 10.02
C ARG A 197 6.97 -12.63 9.05
N LEU A 198 6.86 -11.33 9.32
CA LEU A 198 7.53 -10.31 8.53
C LEU A 198 9.05 -10.42 8.67
N GLU A 199 9.57 -10.51 9.89
CA GLU A 199 11.00 -10.73 10.16
C GLU A 199 11.51 -12.00 9.47
N THR A 200 10.79 -13.12 9.59
CA THR A 200 11.15 -14.37 8.91
C THR A 200 11.24 -14.17 7.39
N THR A 201 10.35 -13.36 6.82
CA THR A 201 10.36 -13.02 5.39
C THR A 201 11.58 -12.17 5.06
N VAL A 202 11.86 -11.14 5.86
CA VAL A 202 13.05 -10.27 5.71
C VAL A 202 14.32 -11.10 5.80
N GLN A 203 14.47 -12.00 6.80
CA GLN A 203 15.65 -12.85 6.95
C GLN A 203 15.85 -13.79 5.77
N LYS A 204 14.76 -14.37 5.23
CA LYS A 204 14.84 -15.19 4.01
C LYS A 204 15.35 -14.38 2.83
N VAL A 205 14.78 -13.19 2.61
CA VAL A 205 15.17 -12.28 1.53
C VAL A 205 16.58 -11.71 1.76
N LYS A 206 17.01 -11.53 3.01
CA LYS A 206 18.37 -11.09 3.37
C LYS A 206 19.41 -12.15 3.01
N LEU A 207 19.14 -13.42 3.32
CA LEU A 207 20.03 -14.54 2.98
C LEU A 207 20.26 -14.63 1.48
N ARG A 208 19.15 -14.73 0.75
CA ARG A 208 19.08 -14.36 -0.65
C ARG A 208 17.64 -13.93 -0.95
N PRO A 209 17.45 -12.84 -1.69
CA PRO A 209 18.49 -12.35 -2.57
C PRO A 209 18.96 -10.90 -2.38
N ASN A 210 18.54 -10.19 -1.33
CA ASN A 210 18.99 -8.82 -1.02
C ASN A 210 19.71 -8.76 0.36
N PRO A 211 21.05 -8.91 0.41
CA PRO A 211 21.83 -8.90 1.65
C PRO A 211 21.72 -7.61 2.48
N ARG A 212 21.39 -6.48 1.84
CA ARG A 212 21.20 -5.18 2.51
C ARG A 212 19.81 -4.99 3.08
N LEU A 213 18.84 -5.90 2.82
CA LEU A 213 17.51 -5.76 3.35
C LEU A 213 17.51 -5.93 4.88
N GLU A 214 16.99 -4.92 5.57
CA GLU A 214 16.86 -4.96 7.03
C GLU A 214 15.43 -4.65 7.49
N LEU A 215 15.02 -5.30 8.58
CA LEU A 215 13.89 -4.85 9.36
C LEU A 215 14.38 -3.67 10.19
N ALA A 216 14.15 -2.45 9.72
CA ALA A 216 14.74 -1.25 10.29
C ALA A 216 14.18 -0.95 11.69
N LYS A 217 12.84 -0.87 11.80
CA LYS A 217 12.14 -0.65 13.08
C LYS A 217 10.75 -1.27 13.10
N ILE A 218 10.27 -1.55 14.30
CA ILE A 218 8.90 -1.95 14.63
C ILE A 218 8.22 -0.78 15.33
N ILE A 219 7.20 -0.21 14.68
CA ILE A 219 6.45 0.96 15.13
C ILE A 219 5.15 0.50 15.77
N ILE A 220 4.96 0.83 17.05
CA ILE A 220 3.70 0.57 17.75
C ILE A 220 2.72 1.71 17.44
N SER A 221 1.64 1.37 16.77
CA SER A 221 0.57 2.30 16.41
C SER A 221 -0.72 2.02 17.18
N ARG A 222 -1.56 3.04 17.32
CA ARG A 222 -2.86 2.98 17.98
C ARG A 222 -2.81 2.31 19.36
N ARG A 223 -1.81 2.70 20.15
CA ARG A 223 -1.62 2.21 21.51
C ARG A 223 -2.69 2.81 22.43
N GLN A 224 -3.42 1.97 23.15
CA GLN A 224 -4.40 2.35 24.17
C GLN A 224 -3.89 1.98 25.57
N ASN A 225 -4.38 2.65 26.62
CA ASN A 225 -4.04 2.31 28.00
C ASN A 225 -4.89 1.17 28.56
N LYS A 226 -4.78 0.01 27.91
CA LYS A 226 -5.47 -1.22 28.27
C LYS A 226 -4.45 -2.30 28.62
N GLY A 227 -4.81 -3.20 29.54
CA GLY A 227 -3.95 -4.32 29.96
C GLY A 227 -3.40 -5.11 28.78
N GLU A 228 -4.27 -5.50 27.83
CA GLU A 228 -3.84 -6.22 26.62
C GLU A 228 -2.78 -5.46 25.81
N HIS A 229 -2.97 -4.16 25.57
CA HIS A 229 -2.01 -3.37 24.80
C HIS A 229 -0.68 -3.22 25.53
N ILE A 230 -0.72 -3.05 26.86
CA ILE A 230 0.48 -2.99 27.72
C ILE A 230 1.25 -4.31 27.65
N ASP A 231 0.54 -5.44 27.77
CA ASP A 231 1.13 -6.77 27.75
C ASP A 231 1.73 -7.09 26.36
N ARG A 232 1.02 -6.79 25.28
CA ARG A 232 1.50 -7.01 23.91
C ARG A 232 2.66 -6.08 23.53
N GLU A 233 2.65 -4.84 23.99
CA GLU A 233 3.79 -3.94 23.86
C GLU A 233 5.01 -4.49 24.61
N ARG A 234 4.83 -4.95 25.86
CA ARG A 234 5.91 -5.56 26.65
C ARG A 234 6.50 -6.77 25.93
N GLU A 235 5.68 -7.70 25.45
CA GLU A 235 6.13 -8.88 24.71
C GLU A 235 6.90 -8.53 23.43
N LEU A 236 6.44 -7.52 22.67
CA LEU A 236 7.18 -7.02 21.50
C LEU A 236 8.56 -6.48 21.90
N ARG A 237 8.63 -5.70 22.98
CA ARG A 237 9.89 -5.13 23.47
C ARG A 237 10.82 -6.21 24.03
N GLU A 238 10.30 -7.22 24.72
CA GLU A 238 11.05 -8.38 25.20
C GLU A 238 11.61 -9.21 24.04
N ALA A 239 10.83 -9.41 22.97
CA ALA A 239 11.23 -10.21 21.83
C ALA A 239 12.22 -9.51 20.88
N TYR A 240 12.04 -8.20 20.63
CA TYR A 240 12.77 -7.49 19.57
C TYR A 240 13.66 -6.34 20.06
N GLY A 241 13.63 -6.01 21.37
CA GLY A 241 14.50 -5.01 21.97
C GLY A 241 14.48 -3.67 21.25
N ASP A 242 15.67 -3.20 20.86
CA ASP A 242 15.90 -1.89 20.23
C ASP A 242 15.28 -1.75 18.82
N LEU A 243 14.80 -2.84 18.20
CA LEU A 243 14.03 -2.74 16.97
C LEU A 243 12.67 -2.09 17.22
N VAL A 244 12.09 -2.21 18.41
CA VAL A 244 10.82 -1.56 18.75
C VAL A 244 11.06 -0.09 19.06
N THR A 245 10.36 0.80 18.38
CA THR A 245 10.47 2.24 18.64
C THR A 245 10.13 2.57 20.09
N ARG A 246 10.86 3.50 20.68
CA ARG A 246 10.55 4.09 21.99
C ARG A 246 9.26 4.87 21.89
N THR A 247 9.11 5.64 20.82
CA THR A 247 7.89 6.38 20.50
C THR A 247 6.76 5.43 20.12
N VAL A 248 5.61 5.63 20.77
CA VAL A 248 4.37 4.90 20.45
C VAL A 248 3.31 5.89 20.00
N ILE A 249 2.58 5.56 18.93
CA ILE A 249 1.49 6.42 18.46
C ILE A 249 0.21 6.07 19.23
N PRO A 250 -0.35 7.00 20.03
CA PRO A 250 -1.53 6.72 20.82
C PRO A 250 -2.79 6.61 19.94
N ASP A 251 -3.76 5.79 20.34
CA ASP A 251 -5.07 5.76 19.67
C ASP A 251 -5.94 6.91 20.18
N LEU A 252 -5.91 8.02 19.45
CA LEU A 252 -6.67 9.23 19.77
C LEU A 252 -7.70 9.51 18.67
N GLY A 253 -8.93 9.86 19.10
CA GLY A 253 -10.04 10.19 18.19
C GLY A 253 -9.69 11.28 17.18
N ALA A 254 -8.81 12.22 17.55
CA ALA A 254 -8.31 13.27 16.67
C ALA A 254 -7.70 12.74 15.35
N ARG A 255 -7.17 11.51 15.33
CA ARG A 255 -6.69 10.87 14.08
C ARG A 255 -7.85 10.59 13.13
N GLN A 256 -8.95 10.06 13.66
CA GLN A 256 -10.16 9.79 12.91
C GLN A 256 -10.84 11.10 12.48
N ASP A 257 -10.85 12.11 13.36
CA ASP A 257 -11.42 13.42 13.05
C ASP A 257 -10.63 14.12 11.93
N ALA A 258 -9.28 14.12 12.02
CA ALA A 258 -8.40 14.64 10.98
C ALA A 258 -8.61 13.91 9.64
N HIS A 259 -8.69 12.58 9.69
CA HIS A 259 -9.00 11.77 8.50
C HIS A 259 -10.35 12.12 7.89
N SER A 260 -11.39 12.28 8.73
CA SER A 260 -12.75 12.62 8.29
C SER A 260 -12.85 14.05 7.76
N ALA A 261 -12.03 14.97 8.26
CA ALA A 261 -11.91 16.34 7.78
C ALA A 261 -10.97 16.47 6.57
N GLU A 262 -10.31 15.39 6.14
CA GLU A 262 -9.32 15.37 5.06
C GLU A 262 -8.14 16.33 5.25
N VAL A 263 -7.84 16.63 6.51
CA VAL A 263 -6.72 17.51 6.87
C VAL A 263 -5.54 16.63 7.31
N PRO A 264 -4.33 16.85 6.78
CA PRO A 264 -3.14 16.19 7.29
C PRO A 264 -3.04 16.34 8.81
N MET A 265 -2.62 15.29 9.53
CA MET A 265 -2.62 15.30 11.00
C MET A 265 -1.87 16.52 11.58
N HIS A 266 -0.74 16.89 10.98
CA HIS A 266 0.06 18.08 11.33
C HIS A 266 -0.61 19.43 11.09
N LYS A 267 -1.68 19.48 10.31
CA LYS A 267 -2.47 20.71 10.04
C LYS A 267 -3.81 20.72 10.78
N PHE A 268 -4.26 19.58 11.30
CA PHE A 268 -5.57 19.47 11.94
C PHE A 268 -5.58 20.12 13.32
N LYS A 269 -6.67 20.84 13.61
CA LYS A 269 -6.91 21.50 14.89
C LYS A 269 -8.17 20.90 15.51
N GLY A 270 -8.05 20.30 16.70
CA GLY A 270 -9.19 19.73 17.41
C GLY A 270 -8.83 18.52 18.28
N GLY A 271 -9.63 18.26 19.31
CA GLY A 271 -9.41 17.15 20.24
C GLY A 271 -7.98 17.12 20.79
N ARG A 272 -7.38 15.93 20.85
CA ARG A 272 -5.97 15.72 21.25
C ARG A 272 -5.01 15.65 20.05
N ALA A 273 -5.25 16.47 19.01
CA ALA A 273 -4.42 16.49 17.81
C ALA A 273 -2.94 16.82 18.11
N LEU A 274 -2.67 17.80 18.99
CA LEU A 274 -1.30 18.19 19.34
C LEU A 274 -0.48 17.00 19.87
N SER A 275 -1.09 16.12 20.68
CA SER A 275 -0.42 14.91 21.16
C SER A 275 -0.07 13.92 20.05
N LEU A 276 -0.89 13.81 19.01
CA LEU A 276 -0.56 13.00 17.83
C LEU A 276 0.54 13.64 16.99
N GLN A 277 0.49 14.96 16.81
CA GLN A 277 1.50 15.71 16.05
C GLN A 277 2.88 15.53 16.67
N VAL A 278 3.00 15.79 17.98
CA VAL A 278 4.24 15.55 18.73
C VAL A 278 4.69 14.09 18.63
N ALA A 279 3.79 13.13 18.82
CA ALA A 279 4.16 11.71 18.71
C ALA A 279 4.64 11.31 17.29
N TYR A 280 4.09 11.93 16.24
CA TYR A 280 4.57 11.72 14.88
C TYR A 280 5.91 12.40 14.61
N ASP A 281 6.13 13.60 15.15
CA ASP A 281 7.40 14.33 15.04
C ASP A 281 8.52 13.58 15.79
N ASP A 282 8.27 13.18 17.04
CA ASP A 282 9.18 12.35 17.84
C ASP A 282 9.52 11.04 17.13
N LEU A 283 8.52 10.41 16.48
CA LEU A 283 8.73 9.20 15.70
C LEU A 283 9.60 9.47 14.48
N LEU A 284 9.38 10.55 13.74
CA LEU A 284 10.20 10.89 12.57
C LEU A 284 11.66 11.13 12.98
N ASP A 285 11.87 11.87 14.07
CA ASP A 285 13.19 12.12 14.64
C ASP A 285 13.87 10.81 15.08
N GLU A 286 13.14 9.93 15.77
CA GLU A 286 13.64 8.61 16.19
C GLU A 286 14.02 7.73 14.99
N LEU A 287 13.25 7.79 13.90
CA LEU A 287 13.53 7.04 12.68
C LEU A 287 14.62 7.68 11.82
N GLY A 288 15.08 8.89 12.15
CA GLY A 288 16.01 9.67 11.33
C GLY A 288 15.43 10.05 9.97
N ILE A 289 14.10 10.07 9.83
CA ILE A 289 13.43 10.39 8.57
C ILE A 289 13.28 11.89 8.47
N THR A 290 14.10 12.50 7.62
CA THR A 290 13.96 13.93 7.35
C THR A 290 12.94 14.15 6.23
N ILE A 291 11.77 14.67 6.58
CA ILE A 291 10.77 15.09 5.60
C ILE A 291 11.19 16.45 5.05
N GLY A 292 11.65 16.46 3.80
CA GLY A 292 12.00 17.71 3.10
C GLY A 292 13.43 18.22 3.27
N ALA A 293 14.40 17.37 3.67
CA ALA A 293 15.81 17.73 3.50
C ALA A 293 16.31 17.38 2.09
N ASN A 294 16.60 18.46 1.36
CA ASN A 294 17.22 18.59 0.03
C ASN A 294 16.32 18.25 -1.18
N ALA A 295 16.28 19.02 -2.25
CA ALA A 295 16.64 20.41 -2.61
C ALA A 295 16.27 20.52 -4.10
#